data_AF-A0A955LK57-F1
#
_entry.id   AF-A0A955LK57-F1
#
_cell.length_a   1.000
_cell.length_b   1.000
_cell.length_c   1.000
_cell.angle_alpha   90.00
_cell.angle_beta   90.00
_cell.angle_gamma   90.00
#
_symmetry.space_group_name_H-M   'P 1'
#
loop_
_entity.id
_entity.type
_entity.pdbx_description
1 polymer ?
#
loop_
_entity_poly.entity_id
_entity_poly.type
_entity_poly.pdbx_seq_one_letter_code
_entity_poly.pdbx_strand_id
1 'polypeptide(L)'
;MMTVLILHGITGNAENNWQPWLRENLMERNVDVIVPNLPNTDHPDRKEWLGFVKDLTANVDLSGLVIVAHSLGVTTALDFIESLNEPIYGLISVSGFSDDYKHPLNSYFLAEKPMDFTKVNKNCKNFKVVYGDDDPYVPQTSLQMLADDVHVEAVVIHSGGHLNANAGYLSFPLLMDVLLEWGINASN
;
A
#
# COMPACT_ATOMS: atom_id res chain seq x y z
N MET A 1 -7.52 16.88 -8.33
CA MET A 1 -7.98 16.77 -6.92
C MET A 1 -7.23 15.60 -6.30
N MET A 2 -6.82 15.68 -5.04
CA MET A 2 -6.05 14.59 -4.43
C MET A 2 -6.99 13.61 -3.73
N THR A 3 -6.81 12.32 -4.01
CA THR A 3 -7.55 11.23 -3.34
C THR A 3 -6.54 10.23 -2.78
N VAL A 4 -6.68 9.87 -1.51
CA VAL A 4 -5.86 8.86 -0.85
C VAL A 4 -6.66 7.59 -0.64
N LEU A 5 -6.25 6.51 -1.31
CA LEU A 5 -6.78 5.16 -1.09
C LEU A 5 -5.90 4.41 -0.09
N ILE A 6 -6.48 3.98 1.04
CA ILE A 6 -5.76 3.25 2.08
C ILE A 6 -6.15 1.78 2.04
N LEU A 7 -5.20 0.88 1.76
CA LEU A 7 -5.44 -0.57 1.65
C LEU A 7 -4.80 -1.33 2.81
N HIS A 8 -5.58 -2.20 3.46
CA HIS A 8 -5.09 -3.10 4.51
C HIS A 8 -4.56 -4.43 3.92
N GLY A 9 -3.85 -5.21 4.74
CA GLY A 9 -3.35 -6.53 4.38
C GLY A 9 -4.33 -7.68 4.64
N ILE A 10 -3.84 -8.91 4.53
CA ILE A 10 -4.57 -10.15 4.88
C ILE A 10 -5.09 -10.08 6.33
N THR A 11 -6.28 -10.64 6.57
CA THR A 11 -7.06 -10.57 7.84
C THR A 11 -7.31 -9.15 8.39
N GLY A 12 -6.95 -8.11 7.63
CA GLY A 12 -7.13 -6.71 7.98
C GLY A 12 -8.55 -6.19 7.71
N ASN A 13 -8.77 -4.94 8.08
CA ASN A 13 -9.97 -4.16 7.76
C ASN A 13 -9.64 -2.65 7.85
N ALA A 14 -10.59 -1.80 7.49
CA ALA A 14 -10.46 -0.34 7.47
C ALA A 14 -10.20 0.31 8.85
N GLU A 15 -10.49 -0.40 9.94
CA GLU A 15 -10.37 0.10 11.31
C GLU A 15 -9.16 -0.46 12.07
N ASN A 16 -8.26 -1.19 11.40
CA ASN A 16 -7.07 -1.77 12.02
C ASN A 16 -5.87 -0.79 12.02
N ASN A 17 -4.82 -1.15 12.78
CA ASN A 17 -3.51 -0.49 12.85
C ASN A 17 -3.60 1.05 12.84
N TRP A 18 -2.93 1.70 11.89
CA TRP A 18 -2.82 3.15 11.73
C TRP A 18 -3.80 3.70 10.70
N GLN A 19 -4.60 2.85 10.04
CA GLN A 19 -5.53 3.26 8.99
C GLN A 19 -6.56 4.31 9.48
N PRO A 20 -7.23 4.14 10.65
CA PRO A 20 -8.13 5.16 11.20
C PRO A 20 -7.44 6.49 11.44
N TRP A 21 -6.26 6.45 12.07
CA TRP A 21 -5.51 7.65 12.40
C TRP A 21 -5.12 8.44 11.14
N LEU A 22 -4.66 7.74 10.10
CA LEU A 22 -4.28 8.40 8.84
C LEU A 22 -5.50 9.00 8.13
N ARG A 23 -6.62 8.25 8.09
CA ARG A 23 -7.89 8.73 7.54
C ARG A 23 -8.35 10.01 8.21
N GLU A 24 -8.41 10.03 9.54
CA GLU A 24 -8.86 11.19 10.32
C GLU A 24 -7.97 12.42 10.05
N ASN A 25 -6.65 12.25 10.08
CA ASN A 25 -5.71 13.36 9.82
C ASN A 25 -5.83 13.94 8.40
N LEU A 26 -6.09 13.09 7.40
CA LEU A 26 -6.29 13.53 6.02
C LEU A 26 -7.63 14.23 5.81
N MET A 27 -8.70 13.70 6.42
CA MET A 27 -10.04 14.31 6.36
C MET A 27 -10.07 15.70 7.03
N GLU A 28 -9.38 15.87 8.16
CA GLU A 28 -9.20 17.19 8.81
C GLU A 28 -8.52 18.22 7.89
N ARG A 29 -7.81 17.75 6.86
CA ARG A 29 -7.13 18.57 5.86
C ARG A 29 -7.90 18.64 4.54
N ASN A 30 -9.18 18.27 4.50
CA ASN A 30 -10.01 18.29 3.28
C ASN A 30 -9.40 17.51 2.10
N VAL A 31 -8.70 16.40 2.39
CA VAL A 31 -8.26 15.44 1.38
C VAL A 31 -9.33 14.36 1.26
N ASP A 32 -9.66 13.96 0.03
CA ASP A 32 -10.60 12.84 -0.17
C ASP A 32 -9.92 11.52 0.21
N VAL A 33 -10.55 10.75 1.11
CA VAL A 33 -9.99 9.49 1.60
C VAL A 33 -10.93 8.34 1.32
N ILE A 34 -10.39 7.25 0.78
CA ILE A 34 -11.10 5.99 0.57
C ILE A 34 -10.41 4.92 1.41
N VAL A 35 -11.14 4.28 2.33
CA VAL A 35 -10.61 3.18 3.16
C VAL A 35 -11.60 2.02 3.12
N PRO A 36 -11.49 1.11 2.14
CA PRO A 36 -12.42 0.00 2.02
C PRO A 36 -12.07 -1.14 2.98
N ASN A 37 -13.08 -2.00 3.23
CA ASN A 37 -12.82 -3.38 3.63
C ASN A 37 -12.69 -4.22 2.35
N LEU A 38 -11.51 -4.79 2.11
CA LEU A 38 -11.30 -5.73 1.00
C LEU A 38 -12.09 -7.02 1.27
N PRO A 39 -12.56 -7.72 0.22
CA PRO A 39 -13.38 -8.92 0.40
C PRO A 39 -12.58 -10.11 0.93
N ASN A 40 -13.23 -11.06 1.61
CA ASN A 40 -12.70 -12.38 1.96
C ASN A 40 -11.30 -12.38 2.59
N THR A 41 -11.03 -11.48 3.54
CA THR A 41 -9.68 -11.20 4.04
C THR A 41 -8.99 -12.36 4.77
N ASP A 42 -9.76 -13.35 5.24
CA ASP A 42 -9.21 -14.59 5.83
C ASP A 42 -8.57 -15.51 4.78
N HIS A 43 -9.05 -15.45 3.53
CA HIS A 43 -8.53 -16.21 2.40
C HIS A 43 -8.69 -15.41 1.10
N PRO A 44 -7.91 -14.33 0.92
CA PRO A 44 -8.10 -13.38 -0.16
C PRO A 44 -7.85 -13.99 -1.54
N ASP A 45 -8.71 -13.67 -2.51
CA ASP A 45 -8.45 -13.96 -3.92
C ASP A 45 -7.84 -12.72 -4.61
N ARG A 46 -6.74 -12.92 -5.35
CA ARG A 46 -5.98 -11.82 -5.96
C ARG A 46 -6.76 -11.11 -7.05
N LYS A 47 -7.52 -11.84 -7.87
CA LYS A 47 -8.35 -11.24 -8.93
C LYS A 47 -9.55 -10.51 -8.33
N GLU A 48 -10.13 -11.05 -7.27
CA GLU A 48 -11.22 -10.41 -6.54
C GLU A 48 -10.77 -9.08 -5.92
N TRP A 49 -9.62 -9.06 -5.24
CA TRP A 49 -9.06 -7.84 -4.68
C TRP A 49 -8.73 -6.81 -5.76
N LEU A 50 -8.14 -7.23 -6.89
CA LEU A 50 -7.88 -6.36 -8.02
C LEU A 50 -9.18 -5.79 -8.63
N GLY A 51 -10.18 -6.64 -8.86
CA GLY A 51 -11.48 -6.24 -9.40
C GLY A 51 -12.18 -5.23 -8.50
N PHE A 52 -12.19 -5.50 -7.19
CA PHE A 52 -12.75 -4.61 -6.18
C PHE A 52 -12.09 -3.23 -6.20
N VAL A 53 -10.75 -3.15 -6.24
CA VAL A 53 -10.03 -1.87 -6.30
C VAL A 53 -10.30 -1.13 -7.61
N LYS A 54 -10.40 -1.84 -8.74
CA LYS A 54 -10.78 -1.22 -10.04
C LYS A 54 -12.17 -0.60 -10.00
N ASP A 55 -13.15 -1.31 -9.46
CA ASP A 55 -14.53 -0.81 -9.36
C ASP A 55 -14.61 0.39 -8.42
N LEU A 56 -13.90 0.33 -7.28
CA LEU A 56 -13.85 1.41 -6.30
C LEU A 56 -13.22 2.70 -6.87
N THR A 57 -12.26 2.56 -7.78
CA THR A 57 -11.50 3.67 -8.37
C THR A 57 -12.01 4.11 -9.74
N ALA A 58 -13.10 3.52 -10.26
CA ALA A 58 -13.56 3.72 -11.63
C ALA A 58 -13.84 5.18 -12.02
N ASN A 59 -14.21 6.03 -11.05
CA ASN A 59 -14.48 7.45 -11.25
C ASN A 59 -13.47 8.37 -10.55
N VAL A 60 -12.36 7.83 -10.05
CA VAL A 60 -11.31 8.61 -9.38
C VAL A 60 -10.34 9.16 -10.43
N ASP A 61 -9.94 10.42 -10.27
CA ASP A 61 -8.86 11.02 -11.06
C ASP A 61 -7.52 10.37 -10.69
N LEU A 62 -7.05 9.45 -11.54
CA LEU A 62 -5.80 8.73 -11.33
C LEU A 62 -4.61 9.69 -11.17
N SER A 63 -4.60 10.83 -11.86
CA SER A 63 -3.46 11.76 -11.82
C SER A 63 -3.22 12.38 -10.44
N GLY A 64 -4.25 12.39 -9.58
CA GLY A 64 -4.20 12.81 -8.18
C GLY A 64 -4.41 11.66 -7.17
N LEU A 65 -4.42 10.41 -7.62
CA LEU A 65 -4.58 9.23 -6.76
C LEU A 65 -3.26 8.85 -6.10
N VAL A 66 -3.25 8.82 -4.77
CA VAL A 66 -2.20 8.22 -3.95
C VAL A 66 -2.74 6.97 -3.27
N ILE A 67 -1.98 5.88 -3.31
CA ILE A 67 -2.31 4.65 -2.58
C ILE A 67 -1.36 4.52 -1.40
N VAL A 68 -1.89 4.31 -0.20
CA VAL A 68 -1.12 3.94 1.00
C VAL A 68 -1.53 2.53 1.38
N ALA A 69 -0.65 1.56 1.19
CA ALA A 69 -1.01 0.15 1.31
C ALA A 69 -0.12 -0.56 2.33
N HIS A 70 -0.73 -1.51 3.07
CA HIS A 70 -0.05 -2.31 4.09
C HIS A 70 0.03 -3.78 3.69
N SER A 71 1.20 -4.40 3.87
CA SER A 71 1.40 -5.85 3.75
C SER A 71 0.88 -6.38 2.40
N LEU A 72 0.04 -7.40 2.38
CA LEU A 72 -0.55 -7.98 1.15
C LEU A 72 -1.36 -6.97 0.32
N GLY A 73 -1.90 -5.91 0.94
CA GLY A 73 -2.57 -4.83 0.23
C GLY A 73 -1.63 -4.08 -0.72
N VAL A 74 -0.32 -4.11 -0.48
CA VAL A 74 0.68 -3.56 -1.40
C VAL A 74 0.73 -4.37 -2.69
N THR A 75 0.69 -5.70 -2.62
CA THR A 75 0.64 -6.53 -3.82
C THR A 75 -0.57 -6.20 -4.69
N THR A 76 -1.75 -5.96 -4.07
CA THR A 76 -2.94 -5.51 -4.79
C THR A 76 -2.82 -4.12 -5.36
N ALA A 77 -2.19 -3.18 -4.64
CA ALA A 77 -1.91 -1.86 -5.19
C ALA A 77 -1.00 -1.96 -6.43
N LEU A 78 0.03 -2.81 -6.38
CA LEU A 78 0.92 -3.07 -7.50
C LEU A 78 0.18 -3.71 -8.69
N ASP A 79 -0.70 -4.70 -8.45
CA ASP A 79 -1.54 -5.28 -9.49
C ASP A 79 -2.46 -4.25 -10.16
N PHE A 80 -3.03 -3.34 -9.36
CA PHE A 80 -3.84 -2.25 -9.86
C PHE A 80 -3.00 -1.35 -10.76
N ILE A 81 -1.87 -0.84 -10.28
CA ILE A 81 -0.94 0.03 -11.03
C ILE A 81 -0.46 -0.65 -12.33
N GLU A 82 -0.07 -1.92 -12.28
CA GLU A 82 0.36 -2.71 -13.44
C GLU A 82 -0.73 -2.75 -14.53
N SER A 83 -1.99 -2.75 -14.12
CA SER A 83 -3.14 -2.86 -15.03
C SER A 83 -3.60 -1.55 -15.68
N LEU A 84 -3.05 -0.41 -15.24
CA LEU A 84 -3.43 0.91 -15.75
C LEU A 84 -2.79 1.22 -17.11
N ASN A 85 -3.39 2.17 -17.81
CA ASN A 85 -2.83 2.77 -19.02
C ASN A 85 -2.29 4.19 -18.78
N GLU A 86 -2.65 4.80 -17.64
CA GLU A 86 -2.26 6.14 -17.22
C GLU A 86 -1.71 6.09 -15.80
N PRO A 87 -0.73 6.93 -15.45
CA PRO A 87 -0.06 6.84 -14.17
C PRO A 87 -0.87 7.43 -13.02
N ILE A 88 -0.75 6.81 -11.83
CA ILE A 88 -1.21 7.40 -10.58
C ILE A 88 -0.19 8.42 -10.02
N TYR A 89 -0.62 9.21 -9.04
CA TYR A 89 0.28 10.15 -8.37
C TYR A 89 1.38 9.42 -7.57
N GLY A 90 1.04 8.40 -6.78
CA GLY A 90 2.07 7.66 -6.04
C GLY A 90 1.59 6.48 -5.20
N LEU A 91 2.55 5.68 -4.74
CA LEU A 91 2.36 4.56 -3.83
C LEU A 91 3.27 4.70 -2.60
N ILE A 92 2.68 4.66 -1.41
CA ILE A 92 3.38 4.44 -0.15
C ILE A 92 3.15 2.98 0.28
N SER A 93 4.20 2.18 0.16
CA SER A 93 4.25 0.77 0.59
C SER A 93 4.70 0.67 2.04
N VAL A 94 3.88 0.04 2.88
CA VAL A 94 4.15 -0.21 4.30
C VAL A 94 4.24 -1.72 4.53
N SER A 95 5.44 -2.22 4.86
CA SER A 95 5.75 -3.65 4.99
C SER A 95 5.29 -4.48 3.77
N GLY A 96 5.40 -3.89 2.57
CA GLY A 96 4.91 -4.47 1.33
C GLY A 96 5.89 -5.42 0.64
N PHE A 97 5.34 -6.30 -0.19
CA PHE A 97 6.09 -7.29 -0.97
C PHE A 97 5.29 -7.66 -2.24
N SER A 98 5.97 -8.21 -3.24
CA SER A 98 5.36 -8.73 -4.48
C SER A 98 5.73 -10.18 -4.74
N ASP A 99 6.91 -10.60 -4.30
CA ASP A 99 7.49 -11.90 -4.63
C ASP A 99 7.04 -12.99 -3.66
N ASP A 100 6.79 -14.18 -4.20
CA ASP A 100 6.38 -15.35 -3.41
C ASP A 100 7.56 -15.94 -2.63
N TYR A 101 7.60 -15.63 -1.33
CA TYR A 101 8.54 -16.21 -0.36
C TYR A 101 8.03 -17.51 0.30
N LYS A 102 7.05 -18.18 -0.32
CA LYS A 102 6.56 -19.52 0.05
C LYS A 102 5.91 -19.62 1.44
N HIS A 103 5.38 -18.51 1.95
CA HIS A 103 4.67 -18.53 3.22
C HIS A 103 3.23 -19.07 3.04
N PRO A 104 2.77 -20.06 3.84
CA PRO A 104 1.49 -20.73 3.62
C PRO A 104 0.27 -19.80 3.59
N LEU A 105 0.31 -18.69 4.32
CA LEU A 105 -0.81 -17.75 4.42
C LEU A 105 -1.09 -16.94 3.15
N ASN A 106 -0.10 -16.77 2.26
CA ASN A 106 -0.24 -15.87 1.11
C ASN A 106 0.47 -16.37 -0.16
N SER A 107 1.21 -17.49 -0.12
CA SER A 107 1.91 -18.02 -1.29
C SER A 107 0.95 -18.32 -2.45
N TYR A 108 -0.28 -18.78 -2.19
CA TYR A 108 -1.29 -18.99 -3.25
C TYR A 108 -1.70 -17.69 -3.96
N PHE A 109 -1.67 -16.55 -3.25
CA PHE A 109 -1.94 -15.23 -3.80
C PHE A 109 -0.73 -14.71 -4.60
N LEU A 110 0.46 -14.77 -4.00
CA LEU A 110 1.70 -14.26 -4.59
C LEU A 110 2.13 -15.08 -5.82
N ALA A 111 1.99 -16.41 -5.77
CA ALA A 111 2.40 -17.33 -6.83
C ALA A 111 1.50 -17.29 -8.06
N GLU A 112 0.34 -16.61 -8.00
CA GLU A 112 -0.60 -16.58 -9.12
C GLU A 112 0.02 -15.97 -10.39
N LYS A 113 0.83 -14.91 -10.22
CA LYS A 113 1.62 -14.31 -11.31
C LYS A 113 2.80 -13.49 -10.77
N PRO A 114 3.90 -13.38 -11.54
CA PRO A 114 4.93 -12.38 -11.26
C PRO A 114 4.40 -10.95 -11.48
N MET A 115 5.06 -9.98 -10.84
CA MET A 115 4.80 -8.56 -11.02
C MET A 115 5.57 -8.02 -12.24
N ASP A 116 4.93 -7.21 -13.08
CA ASP A 116 5.61 -6.53 -14.20
C ASP A 116 6.03 -5.12 -13.76
N PHE A 117 7.23 -5.02 -13.18
CA PHE A 117 7.75 -3.75 -12.68
C PHE A 117 8.04 -2.71 -13.77
N THR A 118 8.16 -3.12 -15.04
CA THR A 118 8.26 -2.15 -16.14
C THR A 118 6.96 -1.36 -16.27
N LYS A 119 5.81 -2.01 -16.13
CA LYS A 119 4.50 -1.33 -16.12
C LYS A 119 4.27 -0.58 -14.83
N VAL A 120 4.59 -1.18 -13.68
CA VAL A 120 4.41 -0.52 -12.37
C VAL A 120 5.17 0.81 -12.33
N ASN A 121 6.46 0.81 -12.70
CA ASN A 121 7.29 2.01 -12.69
C ASN A 121 6.87 3.03 -13.74
N LYS A 122 6.27 2.59 -14.85
CA LYS A 122 5.67 3.50 -15.84
C LYS A 122 4.40 4.18 -15.31
N ASN A 123 3.58 3.45 -14.54
CA ASN A 123 2.23 3.85 -14.16
C ASN A 123 2.13 4.42 -12.73
N CYS A 124 3.25 4.75 -12.09
CA CYS A 124 3.26 5.37 -10.78
C CYS A 124 4.40 6.38 -10.72
N LYS A 125 4.07 7.65 -10.43
CA LYS A 125 5.06 8.73 -10.51
C LYS A 125 5.99 8.78 -9.29
N ASN A 126 5.47 8.40 -8.12
CA ASN A 126 6.20 8.50 -6.86
C ASN A 126 6.07 7.21 -6.06
N PHE A 127 7.17 6.75 -5.48
CA PHE A 127 7.19 5.61 -4.57
C PHE A 127 7.80 5.99 -3.24
N LYS A 128 7.27 5.39 -2.17
CA LYS A 128 7.90 5.33 -0.86
C LYS A 128 7.74 3.91 -0.34
N VAL A 129 8.84 3.27 0.06
CA VAL A 129 8.82 1.94 0.68
C VAL A 129 9.29 2.09 2.12
N VAL A 130 8.51 1.56 3.06
CA VAL A 130 8.77 1.64 4.50
C VAL A 130 8.56 0.26 5.12
N TYR A 131 9.50 -0.22 5.94
CA TYR A 131 9.35 -1.48 6.68
C TYR A 131 10.20 -1.49 7.95
N GLY A 132 9.92 -2.40 8.89
CA GLY A 132 10.73 -2.62 10.08
C GLY A 132 11.90 -3.57 9.84
N ASP A 133 13.07 -3.32 10.43
CA ASP A 133 14.26 -4.20 10.30
C ASP A 133 14.14 -5.55 11.02
N ASP A 134 13.07 -5.73 11.81
CA ASP A 134 12.75 -6.93 12.58
C ASP A 134 11.34 -7.46 12.30
N ASP A 135 10.81 -7.25 11.09
CA ASP A 135 9.50 -7.77 10.66
C ASP A 135 9.39 -9.30 10.91
N PRO A 136 8.46 -9.75 11.77
CA PRO A 136 8.38 -11.15 12.17
C PRO A 136 7.64 -12.03 11.15
N TYR A 137 7.02 -11.45 10.12
CA TYR A 137 6.18 -12.17 9.17
C TYR A 137 6.78 -12.21 7.76
N VAL A 138 7.41 -11.12 7.33
CA VAL A 138 7.95 -10.99 5.97
C VAL A 138 9.48 -11.01 6.01
N PRO A 139 10.16 -11.85 5.20
CA PRO A 139 11.61 -11.82 5.11
C PRO A 139 12.13 -10.45 4.70
N GLN A 140 13.17 -9.96 5.37
CA GLN A 140 13.82 -8.68 5.09
C GLN A 140 14.27 -8.56 3.63
N THR A 141 14.70 -9.66 3.02
CA THR A 141 15.06 -9.71 1.59
C THR A 141 13.88 -9.39 0.68
N SER A 142 12.68 -9.89 0.99
CA SER A 142 11.48 -9.62 0.19
C SER A 142 11.00 -8.18 0.34
N LEU A 143 11.17 -7.59 1.52
CA LEU A 143 10.87 -6.18 1.78
C LEU A 143 11.83 -5.25 1.02
N GLN A 144 13.14 -5.55 1.05
CA GLN A 144 14.16 -4.80 0.31
C GLN A 144 13.98 -4.94 -1.21
N MET A 145 13.68 -6.14 -1.70
CA MET A 145 13.50 -6.39 -3.14
C MET A 145 12.43 -5.48 -3.75
N LEU A 146 11.31 -5.23 -3.05
CA LEU A 146 10.30 -4.31 -3.54
C LEU A 146 10.85 -2.89 -3.76
N ALA A 147 11.72 -2.40 -2.86
CA ALA A 147 12.35 -1.09 -3.00
C ALA A 147 13.30 -1.04 -4.20
N ASP A 148 14.07 -2.11 -4.41
CA ASP A 148 14.98 -2.26 -5.55
C ASP A 148 14.20 -2.29 -6.88
N ASP A 149 13.10 -3.04 -6.92
CA ASP A 149 12.25 -3.22 -8.10
C ASP A 149 11.51 -1.94 -8.51
N VAL A 150 11.14 -1.08 -7.56
CA VAL A 150 10.56 0.25 -7.82
C VAL A 150 11.59 1.38 -7.82
N HIS A 151 12.88 1.03 -7.73
CA HIS A 151 14.03 1.92 -7.85
C HIS A 151 14.06 3.08 -6.83
N VAL A 152 13.75 2.79 -5.56
CA VAL A 152 13.83 3.75 -4.46
C VAL A 152 14.63 3.21 -3.28
N GLU A 153 15.18 4.11 -2.47
CA GLU A 153 15.72 3.75 -1.16
C GLU A 153 14.57 3.52 -0.17
N ALA A 154 14.62 2.40 0.55
CA ALA A 154 13.65 2.10 1.58
C ALA A 154 13.89 2.92 2.86
N VAL A 155 12.81 3.33 3.52
CA VAL A 155 12.86 3.84 4.88
C VAL A 155 12.75 2.66 5.84
N VAL A 156 13.87 2.28 6.43
CA VAL A 156 13.93 1.17 7.38
C VAL A 156 13.75 1.69 8.81
N ILE A 157 12.72 1.20 9.51
CA ILE A 157 12.42 1.59 10.88
C ILE A 157 13.03 0.56 11.84
N HIS A 158 13.95 1.02 12.68
CA HIS A 158 14.57 0.17 13.68
C HIS A 158 13.53 -0.34 14.69
N SER A 159 13.49 -1.66 14.90
CA SER A 159 12.51 -2.32 15.77
C SER A 159 11.05 -1.99 15.42
N GLY A 160 10.76 -1.83 14.13
CA GLY A 160 9.43 -1.46 13.62
C GLY A 160 8.42 -2.61 13.55
N GLY A 161 8.88 -3.86 13.68
CA GLY A 161 8.08 -5.05 13.45
C GLY A 161 7.38 -5.01 12.08
N HIS A 162 6.12 -5.41 12.04
CA HIS A 162 5.30 -5.38 10.81
C HIS A 162 4.54 -4.06 10.60
N LEU A 163 4.93 -2.98 11.31
CA LEU A 163 4.29 -1.67 11.24
C LEU A 163 2.76 -1.74 11.43
N ASN A 164 2.33 -2.59 12.36
CA ASN A 164 0.92 -2.88 12.67
C ASN A 164 0.62 -2.58 14.15
N ALA A 165 -0.65 -2.74 14.57
CA ALA A 165 -1.07 -2.48 15.95
C ALA A 165 -0.27 -3.31 16.98
N ASN A 166 0.06 -4.56 16.67
CA ASN A 166 0.85 -5.43 17.56
C ASN A 166 2.28 -4.90 17.76
N ALA A 167 2.83 -4.17 16.78
CA ALA A 167 4.10 -3.47 16.87
C ALA A 167 3.96 -2.02 17.40
N GLY A 168 2.76 -1.62 17.85
CA GLY A 168 2.50 -0.29 18.43
C GLY A 168 2.02 0.78 17.44
N TYR A 169 1.77 0.42 16.18
CA TYR A 169 1.37 1.38 15.13
C TYR A 169 -0.15 1.55 15.06
N LEU A 170 -0.70 2.27 16.05
CA LEU A 170 -2.06 2.81 15.99
C LEU A 170 -2.13 4.21 15.37
N SER A 171 -0.98 4.86 15.25
CA SER A 171 -0.74 6.12 14.54
C SER A 171 0.57 6.00 13.79
N PHE A 172 0.72 6.70 12.67
CA PHE A 172 1.95 6.63 11.89
C PHE A 172 2.33 7.99 11.26
N PRO A 173 2.90 8.91 12.06
CA PRO A 173 3.25 10.27 11.61
C PRO A 173 4.09 10.34 10.34
N LEU A 174 5.03 9.41 10.15
CA LEU A 174 5.86 9.33 8.95
C LEU A 174 5.02 9.26 7.65
N LEU A 175 3.89 8.56 7.64
CA LEU A 175 3.02 8.51 6.46
C LEU A 175 2.42 9.88 6.14
N MET A 176 2.05 10.63 7.18
CA MET A 176 1.57 12.00 7.01
C MET A 176 2.68 12.92 6.51
N ASP A 177 3.90 12.80 7.03
CA ASP A 177 5.05 13.60 6.60
C ASP A 177 5.34 13.37 5.10
N VAL A 178 5.37 12.12 4.65
CA VAL A 178 5.57 11.78 3.23
C VAL A 178 4.45 12.36 2.36
N LEU A 179 3.18 12.26 2.79
CA LEU A 179 2.05 12.84 2.06
C LEU A 179 2.17 14.37 1.96
N LEU A 180 2.59 15.05 3.03
CA LEU A 180 2.80 16.50 3.04
C LEU A 180 3.98 16.91 2.16
N GLU A 181 5.08 16.15 2.17
CA GLU A 181 6.23 16.36 1.26
C GLU A 181 5.83 16.23 -0.21
N TRP A 182 4.90 15.32 -0.50
CA TRP A 182 4.27 15.17 -1.82
C TRP A 182 3.23 16.26 -2.15
N GLY A 183 3.05 17.24 -1.27
CA GLY A 183 2.07 18.31 -1.47
C GLY A 183 0.61 17.85 -1.34
N ILE A 184 0.37 16.70 -0.71
CA ILE A 184 -0.97 16.21 -0.38
C ILE A 184 -1.44 16.93 0.89
N ASN A 185 -1.87 18.17 0.69
CA ASN A 185 -2.49 19.03 1.70
C ASN A 185 -3.78 19.63 1.13
N ALA A 186 -4.53 20.35 1.96
CA ALA A 186 -5.84 20.88 1.59
C ALA A 186 -5.84 21.55 0.22
N SER A 187 -6.83 21.20 -0.61
CA SER A 187 -7.12 21.93 -1.83
C SER A 187 -7.36 23.40 -1.47
N ASN A 188 -6.49 24.30 -1.92
CA ASN A 188 -6.81 25.73 -1.96
C ASN A 188 -7.86 26.01 -3.04
#